data_AF-A0A934Q742-F1
#
_entry.id   AF-A0A934Q742-F1
#
_cell.length_a   1.000
_cell.length_b   1.000
_cell.length_c   1.000
_cell.angle_alpha   90.00
_cell.angle_beta   90.00
_cell.angle_gamma   90.00
#
_symmetry.space_group_name_H-M   'P 1'
#
loop_
_entity.id
_entity.type
_entity.pdbx_description
1 polymer ?
#
loop_
_entity_poly.entity_id
_entity_poly.type
_entity_poly.pdbx_seq_one_letter_code
_entity_poly.pdbx_strand_id
1 'polypeptide(L)'
;MSKRDRSNPADPSVVMVRIVVAEDGTLAVTVDGAPFLPPEFSPPWRRGSFPAIVDAIREQTDCTIRVDVIETDGRTMTDFYTPRPRRTPQPEAQPVQQVPPVAAVPVPVVPRLVQFAGSGMVPGEDVAVAIVIAHTETGPDGIARALIDSRYLDHAPTNEVILLGRISATVCIGAPQ
;
A
#
# COMPACT_ATOMS: atom_id res chain seq x y z
N MET A 1 10.52 -41.08 -12.76
CA MET A 1 10.35 -40.26 -11.55
C MET A 1 10.58 -38.80 -11.94
N SER A 2 9.52 -38.01 -12.13
CA SER A 2 9.64 -36.57 -12.41
C SER A 2 9.14 -35.80 -11.20
N LYS A 3 10.04 -35.06 -10.55
CA LYS A 3 9.77 -34.19 -9.41
C LYS A 3 8.95 -33.02 -9.96
N ARG A 4 7.66 -32.95 -9.61
CA ARG A 4 6.84 -31.76 -9.88
C ARG A 4 7.46 -30.61 -9.08
N ASP A 5 7.95 -29.59 -9.78
CA ASP A 5 8.22 -28.29 -9.21
C ASP A 5 6.93 -27.79 -8.56
N ARG A 6 6.97 -27.66 -7.23
CA ARG A 6 5.90 -27.06 -6.46
C ARG A 6 6.12 -25.55 -6.58
N SER A 7 5.38 -24.93 -7.51
CA SER A 7 5.27 -23.49 -7.62
C SER A 7 4.99 -22.89 -6.24
N ASN A 8 5.94 -22.07 -5.77
CA ASN A 8 5.84 -21.28 -4.55
C ASN A 8 4.60 -20.36 -4.67
N PRO A 9 3.64 -20.35 -3.73
CA PRO A 9 2.54 -19.40 -3.79
C PRO A 9 3.12 -18.00 -3.64
N ALA A 10 2.89 -17.15 -4.64
CA ALA A 10 3.31 -15.75 -4.62
C ALA A 10 2.76 -15.08 -3.35
N ASP A 11 3.59 -14.27 -2.71
CA ASP A 11 3.16 -13.33 -1.67
C ASP A 11 1.92 -12.58 -2.15
N PRO A 12 0.92 -12.28 -1.27
CA PRO A 12 -0.15 -11.39 -1.65
C PRO A 12 0.46 -10.00 -1.85
N SER A 13 0.86 -9.71 -3.08
CA SER A 13 1.23 -8.38 -3.52
C SER A 13 0.04 -7.46 -3.27
N VAL A 14 0.30 -6.28 -2.72
CA VAL A 14 -0.70 -5.22 -2.60
C VAL A 14 -0.29 -4.15 -3.58
N VAL A 15 -1.21 -3.77 -4.46
CA VAL A 15 -1.01 -2.66 -5.39
C VAL A 15 -1.44 -1.37 -4.69
N MET A 16 -0.53 -0.42 -4.59
CA MET A 16 -0.79 0.89 -4.00
C MET A 16 -1.29 1.85 -5.07
N VAL A 17 -2.47 2.42 -4.86
CA VAL A 17 -3.04 3.43 -5.74
C VAL A 17 -3.19 4.72 -4.96
N ARG A 18 -2.54 5.79 -5.42
CA ARG A 18 -2.69 7.13 -4.87
C ARG A 18 -3.47 7.99 -5.85
N ILE A 19 -4.54 8.61 -5.38
CA ILE A 19 -5.37 9.52 -6.16
C ILE A 19 -5.30 10.88 -5.48
N VAL A 20 -4.76 11.88 -6.17
CA VAL A 20 -4.71 13.27 -5.68
C VAL A 20 -5.76 14.08 -6.42
N VAL A 21 -6.69 14.69 -5.67
CA VAL A 21 -7.72 15.58 -6.22
C VAL A 21 -7.13 16.98 -6.35
N ALA A 22 -7.10 17.51 -7.57
CA ALA A 22 -6.72 18.89 -7.84
C ALA A 22 -7.90 19.86 -7.60
N GLU A 23 -7.60 21.15 -7.42
CA GLU A 23 -8.61 22.19 -7.16
C GLU A 23 -9.68 22.31 -8.27
N ASP A 24 -9.31 22.00 -9.51
CA ASP A 24 -10.22 21.98 -10.66
C ASP A 24 -11.08 20.70 -10.77
N GLY A 25 -10.94 19.78 -9.80
CA GLY A 25 -11.65 18.51 -9.72
C GLY A 25 -11.07 17.41 -10.61
N THR A 26 -9.90 17.63 -11.23
CA THR A 26 -9.14 16.59 -11.91
C THR A 26 -8.43 15.67 -10.91
N LEU A 27 -8.17 14.43 -11.31
CA LEU A 27 -7.47 13.45 -10.50
C LEU A 27 -6.11 13.13 -11.10
N ALA A 28 -5.05 13.23 -10.30
CA ALA A 28 -3.77 12.63 -10.61
C ALA A 28 -3.69 11.25 -9.96
N VAL A 29 -3.56 10.20 -10.77
CA VAL A 29 -3.55 8.80 -10.30
C VAL A 29 -2.14 8.23 -10.46
N THR A 30 -1.62 7.59 -9.42
CA THR A 30 -0.41 6.77 -9.51
C THR A 30 -0.68 5.35 -8.99
N VAL A 31 -0.07 4.37 -9.64
CA VAL A 31 -0.09 2.96 -9.28
C VAL A 31 1.34 2.54 -8.97
N ASP A 32 1.61 2.14 -7.73
CA ASP A 32 2.95 1.82 -7.22
C ASP A 32 4.01 2.90 -7.56
N GLY A 33 3.57 4.16 -7.55
CA GLY A 33 4.40 5.33 -7.87
C GLY A 33 4.50 5.69 -9.35
N ALA A 34 4.03 4.85 -10.27
CA ALA A 34 3.98 5.15 -11.69
C ALA A 34 2.69 5.91 -12.07
N PRO A 35 2.73 6.95 -12.93
CA PRO A 35 1.53 7.64 -13.40
C PRO A 35 0.56 6.71 -14.14
N PHE A 36 -0.72 6.78 -13.77
CA PHE A 36 -1.80 6.03 -14.43
C PHE A 36 -2.74 6.98 -15.17
N LEU A 37 -2.49 7.10 -16.48
CA LEU A 37 -3.16 8.07 -17.33
C LEU A 37 -4.52 7.55 -17.83
N PRO A 38 -5.46 8.45 -18.15
CA PRO A 38 -6.67 8.08 -18.88
C PRO A 38 -6.31 7.38 -20.21
N PRO A 39 -7.19 6.51 -20.72
CA PRO A 39 -7.04 5.95 -22.05
C PRO A 39 -6.88 7.06 -23.09
N GLU A 40 -6.15 6.78 -24.17
CA GLU A 40 -5.91 7.76 -25.23
C GLU A 40 -7.24 8.39 -25.72
N PHE A 41 -7.19 9.70 -25.96
CA PHE A 41 -8.35 10.50 -26.39
C PHE A 41 -9.49 10.61 -25.38
N SER A 42 -9.31 10.11 -24.15
CA SER A 42 -10.28 10.30 -23.07
C SER A 42 -10.04 11.62 -22.33
N PRO A 43 -11.10 12.24 -21.76
CA PRO A 43 -10.93 13.37 -20.85
C PRO A 43 -10.03 12.99 -19.65
N PRO A 44 -9.41 14.00 -18.99
CA PRO A 44 -8.71 13.79 -17.73
C PRO A 44 -9.58 13.08 -16.71
N TRP A 45 -8.96 12.33 -15.81
CA TRP A 45 -9.68 11.71 -14.71
C TRP A 45 -10.39 12.77 -13.87
N ARG A 46 -11.65 12.50 -13.53
CA ARG A 46 -12.46 13.33 -12.63
C ARG A 46 -12.97 12.48 -11.48
N ARG A 47 -13.52 13.11 -10.44
CA ARG A 47 -14.11 12.39 -9.28
C ARG A 47 -15.09 11.27 -9.68
N GLY A 48 -15.90 11.50 -10.72
CA GLY A 48 -16.83 10.49 -11.25
C GLY A 48 -16.15 9.30 -11.95
N SER A 49 -14.86 9.41 -12.29
CA SER A 49 -14.06 8.34 -12.91
C SER A 49 -13.52 7.33 -11.91
N PHE A 50 -13.71 7.55 -10.61
CA PHE A 50 -13.15 6.68 -9.55
C PHE A 50 -13.50 5.20 -9.73
N PRO A 51 -14.76 4.79 -10.02
CA PRO A 51 -15.08 3.39 -10.29
C PRO A 51 -14.30 2.83 -11.49
N ALA A 52 -14.20 3.60 -12.58
CA ALA A 52 -13.49 3.19 -13.80
C ALA A 52 -11.97 3.05 -13.58
N ILE A 53 -11.38 3.91 -12.75
CA ILE A 53 -9.96 3.81 -12.37
C ILE A 53 -9.71 2.50 -11.61
N VAL A 54 -10.55 2.21 -10.61
CA VAL A 54 -10.42 0.98 -9.80
C VAL A 54 -10.65 -0.26 -10.67
N ASP A 55 -11.64 -0.24 -11.55
CA ASP A 55 -11.93 -1.37 -12.46
C ASP A 55 -10.78 -1.61 -13.43
N ALA A 56 -10.22 -0.56 -14.06
CA ALA A 56 -9.10 -0.69 -14.99
C ALA A 56 -7.84 -1.26 -14.31
N ILE A 57 -7.60 -0.90 -13.04
CA ILE A 57 -6.47 -1.43 -12.26
C ILE A 57 -6.76 -2.89 -11.87
N ARG A 58 -8.00 -3.23 -11.48
CA ARG A 58 -8.43 -4.61 -11.18
C ARG A 58 -8.30 -5.54 -12.39
N GLU A 59 -8.49 -5.05 -13.61
CA GLU A 59 -8.27 -5.84 -14.81
C GLU A 59 -6.79 -6.18 -15.04
N GLN A 60 -5.89 -5.38 -14.49
CA GLN A 60 -4.44 -5.52 -14.63
C GLN A 60 -3.79 -6.23 -13.43
N THR A 61 -4.52 -6.46 -12.35
CA THR A 61 -3.98 -7.06 -11.12
C THR A 61 -4.94 -8.01 -10.43
N ASP A 62 -4.45 -9.21 -10.10
CA ASP A 62 -5.16 -10.19 -9.27
C ASP A 62 -4.90 -9.97 -7.76
N CYS A 63 -4.44 -8.78 -7.39
CA CYS A 63 -3.96 -8.42 -6.06
C CYS A 63 -4.97 -7.56 -5.29
N THR A 64 -4.82 -7.49 -3.97
CA THR A 64 -5.51 -6.47 -3.17
C THR A 64 -5.02 -5.09 -3.60
N ILE A 65 -5.96 -4.20 -3.90
CA ILE A 65 -5.65 -2.81 -4.23
C ILE A 65 -5.95 -1.96 -3.00
N ARG A 66 -4.96 -1.20 -2.53
CA ARG A 66 -5.16 -0.15 -1.53
C ARG A 66 -5.26 1.18 -2.27
N VAL A 67 -6.35 1.91 -2.05
CA VAL A 67 -6.57 3.22 -2.68
C VAL A 67 -6.54 4.29 -1.60
N ASP A 68 -5.57 5.19 -1.69
CA ASP A 68 -5.50 6.39 -0.88
C ASP A 68 -5.95 7.58 -1.74
N VAL A 69 -7.11 8.17 -1.41
CA VAL A 69 -7.62 9.39 -2.04
C VAL A 69 -7.26 10.58 -1.17
N ILE A 70 -6.46 11.50 -1.72
CA ILE A 70 -6.08 12.76 -1.08
C ILE A 70 -6.95 13.85 -1.68
N GLU A 71 -7.83 14.39 -0.85
CA GLU A 71 -8.75 15.46 -1.19
C GLU A 71 -8.03 16.81 -1.28
N THR A 72 -8.69 17.81 -1.86
CA THR A 72 -8.14 19.18 -2.00
C THR A 72 -7.85 19.85 -0.66
N ASP A 73 -8.51 19.40 0.42
CA ASP A 73 -8.26 19.85 1.79
C ASP A 73 -7.13 19.07 2.49
N GLY A 74 -6.44 18.18 1.77
CA GLY A 74 -5.36 17.33 2.27
C GLY A 74 -5.84 16.09 3.05
N ARG A 75 -7.15 15.93 3.28
CA ARG A 75 -7.66 14.73 3.95
C ARG A 75 -7.43 13.51 3.09
N THR A 76 -7.05 12.40 3.74
CA THR A 76 -6.92 11.11 3.07
C THR A 76 -8.05 10.19 3.47
N MET A 77 -8.76 9.69 2.46
CA MET A 77 -9.64 8.54 2.59
C MET A 77 -8.91 7.31 2.06
N THR A 78 -8.87 6.24 2.85
CA THR A 78 -8.26 4.97 2.45
C THR A 78 -9.33 3.91 2.29
N ASP A 79 -9.30 3.20 1.17
CA ASP A 79 -10.18 2.07 0.88
C ASP A 79 -9.37 0.86 0.38
N PHE A 80 -9.91 -0.35 0.59
CA PHE A 80 -9.27 -1.60 0.21
C PHE A 80 -10.20 -2.42 -0.69
N TYR A 81 -9.70 -2.73 -1.87
CA TYR A 81 -10.37 -3.49 -2.90
C TYR A 81 -9.73 -4.86 -3.03
N THR A 82 -10.25 -5.82 -2.28
CA THR A 82 -9.80 -7.22 -2.39
C THR A 82 -10.46 -7.91 -3.58
N PRO A 83 -9.71 -8.64 -4.41
CA PRO A 83 -10.27 -9.52 -5.42
C PRO A 83 -11.28 -10.48 -4.77
N ARG A 84 -12.48 -10.60 -5.36
CA ARG A 84 -13.39 -11.65 -4.94
C ARG A 84 -12.75 -12.99 -5.32
N PRO A 85 -12.70 -14.01 -4.44
CA PRO A 85 -12.32 -15.35 -4.85
C PRO A 85 -13.22 -15.73 -6.02
N ARG A 86 -12.63 -15.98 -7.20
CA ARG A 86 -13.38 -16.57 -8.31
C ARG A 86 -13.94 -17.87 -7.76
N ARG A 87 -15.25 -17.92 -7.52
CA ARG A 87 -15.96 -19.18 -7.30
C ARG A 87 -15.63 -20.01 -8.52
N THR A 88 -14.78 -21.02 -8.37
CA THR A 88 -14.74 -22.12 -9.33
C THR A 88 -16.19 -22.60 -9.43
N PRO A 89 -16.83 -22.57 -10.61
CA PRO A 89 -18.14 -23.20 -10.76
C PRO A 89 -17.94 -24.66 -10.40
N GLN A 90 -18.39 -25.06 -9.22
CA GLN A 90 -18.47 -26.46 -8.85
C GLN A 90 -19.47 -27.07 -9.85
N PRO A 91 -19.11 -28.17 -10.56
CA PRO A 91 -20.04 -28.84 -11.46
C PRO A 91 -21.36 -29.10 -10.72
N GLU A 92 -22.48 -28.72 -11.33
CA GLU A 92 -23.81 -28.88 -10.76
C GLU A 92 -24.03 -30.33 -10.28
N ALA A 93 -24.05 -30.51 -8.96
CA ALA A 93 -24.60 -31.70 -8.34
C ALA A 93 -26.05 -31.38 -7.90
N GLN A 94 -26.94 -32.26 -8.33
CA GLN A 94 -28.41 -32.20 -8.26
C GLN A 94 -28.98 -31.87 -6.86
N PRO A 95 -30.23 -31.35 -6.80
CA PRO A 95 -30.75 -30.66 -5.63
C PRO A 95 -31.12 -31.63 -4.51
N VAL A 96 -30.51 -31.46 -3.34
CA VAL A 96 -31.01 -32.08 -2.09
C VAL A 96 -31.15 -31.03 -0.99
N GLN A 97 -32.42 -30.90 -0.58
CA GLN A 97 -33.03 -30.33 0.63
C GLN A 97 -32.26 -29.31 1.47
N GLN A 98 -32.92 -28.16 1.62
CA GLN A 98 -32.53 -27.01 2.44
C GLN A 98 -32.33 -27.40 3.92
N VAL A 99 -31.11 -27.21 4.41
CA VAL A 99 -30.77 -27.09 5.83
C VAL A 99 -30.56 -25.60 6.11
N PRO A 100 -31.10 -25.02 7.21
CA PRO A 100 -31.03 -23.59 7.47
C PRO A 100 -29.57 -23.10 7.55
N PRO A 101 -29.29 -21.85 7.12
CA PRO A 101 -27.93 -21.35 7.02
C PRO A 101 -27.33 -21.21 8.43
N VAL A 102 -26.30 -22.00 8.71
CA VAL A 102 -25.40 -21.76 9.84
C VAL A 102 -24.71 -20.43 9.56
N ALA A 103 -24.88 -19.46 10.46
CA ALA A 103 -24.23 -18.16 10.37
C ALA A 103 -22.72 -18.36 10.21
N ALA A 104 -22.17 -17.86 9.10
CA ALA A 104 -20.74 -17.93 8.85
C ALA A 104 -20.00 -17.09 9.89
N VAL A 105 -19.20 -17.76 10.72
CA VAL A 105 -18.31 -17.12 11.68
C VAL A 105 -17.28 -16.29 10.89
N PRO A 106 -17.08 -14.99 11.19
CA PRO A 106 -16.05 -14.18 10.55
C PRO A 106 -14.69 -14.85 10.77
N VAL A 107 -14.01 -15.23 9.69
CA VAL A 107 -12.66 -15.78 9.78
C VAL A 107 -11.72 -14.62 10.17
N PRO A 108 -10.96 -14.73 11.27
CA PRO A 108 -10.05 -13.65 11.68
C PRO A 108 -9.01 -13.41 10.59
N VAL A 109 -8.88 -12.15 10.17
CA VAL A 109 -7.81 -11.69 9.29
C VAL A 109 -6.52 -11.81 10.07
N VAL A 110 -5.69 -12.80 9.72
CA VAL A 110 -4.42 -13.03 10.38
C VAL A 110 -3.43 -11.96 9.90
N PRO A 111 -2.84 -11.15 10.79
CA PRO A 111 -1.82 -10.18 10.39
C PRO A 111 -0.63 -10.93 9.82
N ARG A 112 -0.21 -10.54 8.61
CA ARG A 112 0.99 -11.08 7.99
C ARG A 112 2.20 -10.31 8.52
N LEU A 113 2.91 -10.93 9.44
CA LEU A 113 4.10 -10.35 10.05
C LEU A 113 5.35 -10.79 9.27
N VAL A 114 6.24 -9.83 9.01
CA VAL A 114 7.57 -10.07 8.47
C VAL A 114 8.58 -9.71 9.56
N GLN A 115 9.52 -10.61 9.83
CA GLN A 115 10.54 -10.40 10.85
C GLN A 115 11.81 -9.83 10.23
N PHE A 116 12.33 -8.79 10.87
CA PHE A 116 13.70 -8.32 10.68
C PHE A 116 14.44 -8.47 12.02
N ALA A 117 15.64 -9.03 11.98
CA ALA A 117 16.47 -9.24 13.17
C ALA A 117 17.83 -8.58 12.97
N GLY A 118 18.22 -7.74 13.93
CA GLY A 118 19.54 -7.10 14.02
C GLY A 118 20.33 -7.62 15.23
N SER A 119 21.63 -7.30 15.28
CA SER A 119 22.49 -7.60 16.42
C SER A 119 23.41 -6.41 16.72
N GLY A 120 23.93 -6.32 17.95
CA GLY A 120 24.71 -5.18 18.42
C GLY A 120 23.98 -4.27 19.41
N MET A 121 22.75 -4.63 19.79
CA MET A 121 21.93 -3.92 20.75
C MET A 121 22.32 -4.21 22.21
N VAL A 122 22.13 -3.24 23.09
CA VAL A 122 22.25 -3.41 24.54
C VAL A 122 21.00 -4.14 25.08
N PRO A 123 21.14 -5.18 25.93
CA PRO A 123 19.99 -5.86 26.50
C PRO A 123 19.06 -4.91 27.27
N GLY A 124 17.79 -4.89 26.87
CA GLY A 124 16.75 -4.06 27.49
C GLY A 124 16.69 -2.61 27.00
N GLU A 125 17.48 -2.23 25.99
CA GLU A 125 17.31 -0.92 25.36
C GLU A 125 16.01 -0.84 24.54
N ASP A 126 15.47 0.37 24.41
CA ASP A 126 14.35 0.66 23.51
C ASP A 126 14.87 0.77 22.07
N VAL A 127 14.20 0.10 21.13
CA VAL A 127 14.64 -0.02 19.73
C VAL A 127 13.59 0.58 18.82
N ALA A 128 13.93 1.73 18.23
CA ALA A 128 13.12 2.34 17.17
C ALA A 128 13.20 1.52 15.88
N VAL A 129 12.03 1.22 15.29
CA VAL A 129 11.92 0.53 14.00
C VAL A 129 11.38 1.52 12.96
N ALA A 130 12.12 1.72 11.88
CA ALA A 130 11.77 2.66 10.82
C ALA A 130 11.74 1.97 9.45
N ILE A 131 10.86 2.46 8.57
CA ILE A 131 10.75 2.06 7.17
C ILE A 131 11.24 3.23 6.31
N VAL A 132 12.15 2.96 5.38
CA VAL A 132 12.61 3.98 4.42
C VAL A 132 11.53 4.17 3.36
N ILE A 133 10.86 5.32 3.39
CA ILE A 133 9.77 5.68 2.47
C ILE A 133 10.20 6.61 1.34
N ALA A 134 11.38 7.22 1.44
CA ALA A 134 11.92 8.14 0.43
C ALA A 134 13.45 8.19 0.48
N HIS A 135 14.06 8.61 -0.62
CA HIS A 135 15.49 8.93 -0.72
C HIS A 135 15.67 10.40 -1.11
N THR A 136 16.70 11.04 -0.56
CA THR A 136 17.13 12.40 -0.93
C THR A 136 18.65 12.47 -1.00
N GLU A 137 19.17 13.45 -1.72
CA GLU A 137 20.60 13.70 -1.83
C GLU A 137 21.01 14.87 -0.92
N THR A 138 22.28 14.87 -0.53
CA THR A 138 22.86 15.93 0.29
C THR A 138 23.38 17.05 -0.62
N GLY A 139 23.11 18.31 -0.26
CA GLY A 139 23.66 19.45 -0.98
C GLY A 139 25.18 19.61 -0.79
N PRO A 140 25.83 20.52 -1.53
CA PRO A 140 27.26 20.84 -1.34
C PRO A 140 27.62 21.37 0.05
N ASP A 141 26.61 21.85 0.80
CA ASP A 141 26.72 22.31 2.19
C ASP A 141 26.69 21.16 3.21
N GLY A 142 26.52 19.91 2.76
CA GLY A 142 26.40 18.75 3.64
C GLY A 142 25.02 18.60 4.29
N ILE A 143 24.02 19.40 3.89
CA ILE A 143 22.67 19.35 4.45
C ILE A 143 21.75 18.53 3.53
N ALA A 144 21.10 17.52 4.10
CA ALA A 144 20.02 16.80 3.46
C ALA A 144 18.67 17.38 3.92
N ARG A 145 17.77 17.64 2.95
CA ARG A 145 16.39 18.05 3.22
C ARG A 145 15.45 17.09 2.49
N ALA A 146 14.42 16.63 3.18
CA ALA A 146 13.38 15.78 2.60
C ALA A 146 12.02 16.35 2.98
N LEU A 147 11.10 16.39 2.02
CA LEU A 147 9.70 16.63 2.28
C LEU A 147 9.04 15.29 2.56
N ILE A 148 8.38 15.18 3.71
CA ILE A 148 7.65 13.99 4.11
C ILE A 148 6.20 14.40 4.26
N ASP A 149 5.31 13.58 3.70
CA ASP A 149 3.86 13.75 3.84
C ASP A 149 3.47 13.59 5.32
N SER A 150 2.75 14.57 5.87
CA SER A 150 2.42 14.61 7.31
C SER A 150 1.65 13.38 7.78
N ARG A 151 0.97 12.67 6.89
CA ARG A 151 0.25 11.43 7.23
C ARG A 151 1.19 10.33 7.73
N TYR A 152 2.43 10.29 7.26
CA TYR A 152 3.42 9.34 7.79
C TYR A 152 3.84 9.70 9.22
N LEU A 153 3.85 11.00 9.54
CA LEU A 153 4.16 11.53 10.86
C LEU A 153 3.03 11.28 11.86
N ASP A 154 1.78 11.40 11.41
CA ASP A 154 0.58 11.09 12.23
C ASP A 154 0.55 9.63 12.71
N HIS A 155 1.28 8.74 12.04
CA HIS A 155 1.42 7.34 12.42
C HIS A 155 2.65 7.06 13.29
N ALA A 156 3.53 8.03 13.48
CA ALA A 156 4.73 7.92 14.31
C ALA A 156 4.44 8.40 15.74
N PRO A 157 4.52 7.54 16.78
CA PRO A 157 4.20 7.93 18.15
C PRO A 157 5.06 9.08 18.69
N THR A 158 6.31 9.19 18.23
CA THR A 158 7.25 10.24 18.66
C THR A 158 7.23 11.47 17.76
N ASN A 159 6.55 11.40 16.61
CA ASN A 159 6.58 12.44 15.58
C ASN A 159 8.01 12.80 15.09
N GLU A 160 8.93 11.84 15.17
CA GLU A 160 10.33 12.00 14.77
C GLU A 160 10.58 11.43 13.37
N VAL A 161 11.55 12.00 12.67
CA VAL A 161 12.06 11.55 11.37
C VAL A 161 13.51 11.12 11.51
N ILE A 162 13.89 10.09 10.75
CA ILE A 162 15.28 9.63 10.63
C ILE A 162 15.82 9.98 9.24
N LEU A 163 16.95 10.70 9.19
CA LEU A 163 17.80 10.83 8.00
C LEU A 163 19.02 9.91 8.15
N LEU A 164 19.23 9.02 7.18
CA LEU A 164 20.34 8.08 7.15
C LEU A 164 21.26 8.35 5.95
N GLY A 165 22.48 8.80 6.22
CA GLY A 165 23.53 8.94 5.20
C GLY A 165 24.07 7.57 4.81
N ARG A 166 23.79 7.11 3.59
CA ARG A 166 24.19 5.75 3.14
C ARG A 166 25.71 5.54 2.99
N ILE A 167 26.46 6.62 2.75
CA ILE A 167 27.93 6.56 2.59
C ILE A 167 28.62 6.79 3.94
N SER A 168 28.24 7.86 4.64
CA SER A 168 28.85 8.23 5.93
C SER A 168 28.33 7.44 7.13
N ALA A 169 27.22 6.71 6.96
CA ALA A 169 26.43 6.10 8.03
C ALA A 169 25.94 7.10 9.10
N THR A 170 25.92 8.40 8.79
CA THR A 170 25.43 9.43 9.71
C THR A 170 23.92 9.29 9.91
N VAL A 171 23.47 9.38 11.16
CA VAL A 171 22.06 9.34 11.53
C VAL A 171 21.67 10.66 12.19
N CYS A 172 20.60 11.28 11.70
CA CYS A 172 19.97 12.44 12.33
C CYS A 172 18.52 12.08 12.68
N ILE A 173 18.10 12.40 13.90
CA ILE A 173 16.75 12.15 14.41
C ILE A 173 16.20 13.47 14.93
N GLY A 174 14.95 13.79 14.60
CA GLY A 174 14.26 14.95 15.16
C GLY A 174 12.87 15.13 14.60
N ALA A 175 12.09 16.00 15.24
CA ALA A 175 10.78 16.40 14.74
C ALA A 175 10.94 17.38 13.56
N PRO A 176 10.24 17.17 12.44
CA PRO A 176 10.20 18.15 11.36
C PRO A 176 9.44 19.40 11.83
N GLN A 177 9.90 20.58 11.38
CA GLN A 177 9.28 21.87 11.66
C GLN A 177 8.34 22.30 10.54
#